data_AF-A0A662GZB1-F1
#
_entry.id   AF-A0A662GZB1-F1
#
_cell.length_a   1.000
_cell.length_b   1.000
_cell.length_c   1.000
_cell.angle_alpha   90.00
_cell.angle_beta   90.00
_cell.angle_gamma   90.00
#
_symmetry.space_group_name_H-M   'P 1'
#
loop_
_entity.id
_entity.type
_entity.pdbx_description
1 polymer ?
#
loop_
_entity_poly.entity_id
_entity_poly.type
_entity_poly.pdbx_seq_one_letter_code
_entity_poly.pdbx_strand_id
1 'polypeptide(L)'
;MGKKIYVIGLDAASPKLVKMFAKKGSCQNFRKLMKMGGFSKALPAVPAQTPENWTTIATGAWPGTHGIAVWGRHDPGETITEKHGDEAMSSNLCKAEYFWEAAARQGRKTVLFNFIGYPPTSKKVIHVDWFFMPGAYYFEIARAVSYANFMPESPFDPSPGVVKKSMSHVEFERAKGWRNLPKGEPEPLEARIEVAPNTGDESITYYLLLLGRSGKYKTCAISRIKDYSKILIELKPGQWSPWFKEVFTIDDQRREGTIRFKLVELSPDAARFRLY
;
A
#
# COMPACT_ATOMS: atom_id res chain seq x y z
N MET A 1 -17.20 -15.12 -24.53
CA MET A 1 -16.54 -14.59 -23.32
C MET A 1 -17.08 -15.33 -22.11
N GLY A 2 -16.25 -15.91 -21.24
CA GLY A 2 -16.73 -16.59 -20.03
C GLY A 2 -17.31 -15.61 -19.01
N LYS A 3 -18.25 -16.05 -18.17
CA LYS A 3 -18.74 -15.26 -17.03
C LYS A 3 -17.61 -15.05 -16.03
N LYS A 4 -17.50 -13.84 -15.47
CA LYS A 4 -16.56 -13.52 -14.38
C LYS A 4 -17.21 -13.87 -13.04
N ILE A 5 -16.41 -14.36 -12.10
CA ILE A 5 -16.82 -14.64 -10.72
C ILE A 5 -16.23 -13.56 -9.83
N TYR A 6 -17.06 -13.02 -8.94
CA TYR A 6 -16.65 -12.06 -7.92
C TYR A 6 -16.94 -12.65 -6.56
N VAL A 7 -15.91 -12.68 -5.70
CA VAL A 7 -16.04 -13.01 -4.28
C VAL A 7 -15.77 -11.74 -3.52
N ILE A 8 -16.76 -11.27 -2.74
CA ILE A 8 -16.64 -10.06 -1.95
C ILE A 8 -16.63 -10.46 -0.48
N GLY A 9 -15.50 -10.21 0.15
CA GLY A 9 -15.32 -10.38 1.59
C GLY A 9 -15.65 -9.09 2.33
N LEU A 10 -16.41 -9.19 3.43
CA LEU A 10 -16.67 -8.09 4.35
C LEU A 10 -16.26 -8.55 5.75
N ASP A 11 -15.15 -8.02 6.25
CA ASP A 11 -14.62 -8.45 7.55
C ASP A 11 -15.59 -8.07 8.69
N ALA A 12 -15.71 -8.97 9.67
CA ALA A 12 -16.61 -8.89 10.81
C ALA A 12 -18.09 -8.60 10.47
N ALA A 13 -18.53 -8.81 9.22
CA ALA A 13 -19.88 -8.49 8.79
C ALA A 13 -20.90 -9.47 9.38
N SER A 14 -21.69 -9.00 10.34
CA SER A 14 -22.75 -9.80 10.96
C SER A 14 -23.94 -10.03 10.01
N PRO A 15 -24.27 -11.29 9.64
CA PRO A 15 -25.43 -11.58 8.80
C PRO A 15 -26.76 -11.09 9.41
N LYS A 16 -26.84 -11.04 10.75
CA LYS A 16 -28.02 -10.53 11.47
C LYS A 16 -28.20 -9.02 11.22
N LEU A 17 -27.13 -8.24 11.32
CA LEU A 17 -27.16 -6.79 11.09
C LEU A 17 -27.47 -6.47 9.63
N VAL A 18 -26.82 -7.16 8.69
CA VAL A 18 -27.08 -6.98 7.24
C VAL A 18 -28.56 -7.23 6.93
N LYS A 19 -29.15 -8.33 7.45
CA LYS A 19 -30.57 -8.64 7.26
C LYS A 19 -31.49 -7.58 7.89
N MET A 20 -31.15 -7.08 9.08
CA MET A 20 -31.91 -6.00 9.75
C MET A 20 -31.90 -4.71 8.91
N PHE A 21 -30.73 -4.23 8.49
CA PHE A 21 -30.61 -2.99 7.71
C PHE A 21 -31.21 -3.12 6.30
N ALA A 22 -31.14 -4.31 5.70
CA ALA A 22 -31.84 -4.59 4.45
C ALA A 22 -33.37 -4.48 4.61
N LYS A 23 -33.93 -4.95 5.73
CA LYS A 23 -35.37 -4.82 6.05
C LYS A 23 -35.77 -3.36 6.30
N LYS A 24 -34.91 -2.57 6.97
CA LYS A 24 -35.14 -1.14 7.24
C LYS A 24 -34.94 -0.23 6.01
N GLY A 25 -34.45 -0.76 4.89
CA GLY A 25 -34.27 -0.01 3.65
C GLY A 25 -32.91 0.68 3.48
N SER A 26 -32.01 0.60 4.48
CA SER A 26 -30.68 1.22 4.44
C SER A 26 -29.67 0.42 3.58
N CYS A 27 -29.86 -0.90 3.43
CA CYS A 27 -28.98 -1.78 2.66
C CYS A 27 -29.69 -2.33 1.40
N GLN A 28 -30.06 -1.44 0.48
CA GLN A 28 -30.90 -1.79 -0.69
C GLN A 28 -30.24 -2.81 -1.62
N ASN A 29 -28.93 -2.71 -1.85
CA ASN A 29 -28.19 -3.65 -2.69
C ASN A 29 -28.17 -5.07 -2.09
N PHE A 30 -27.93 -5.20 -0.78
CA PHE A 30 -28.04 -6.49 -0.10
C PHE A 30 -29.46 -7.04 -0.19
N ARG A 31 -30.48 -6.21 0.02
CA ARG A 31 -31.89 -6.63 -0.14
C ARG A 31 -32.15 -7.19 -1.55
N LYS A 32 -31.61 -6.56 -2.60
CA LYS A 32 -31.73 -7.02 -3.99
C LYS A 32 -31.02 -8.36 -4.20
N LEU A 33 -29.78 -8.50 -3.73
CA LEU A 33 -29.02 -9.75 -3.83
C LEU A 33 -29.71 -10.92 -3.11
N MET A 34 -30.24 -10.70 -1.91
CA MET A 34 -30.99 -11.72 -1.16
C MET A 34 -32.29 -12.15 -1.87
N LYS A 35 -32.93 -11.26 -2.62
CA LYS A 35 -34.16 -11.57 -3.39
C LYS A 35 -33.87 -12.30 -4.69
N MET A 36 -32.77 -11.97 -5.36
CA MET A 36 -32.39 -12.54 -6.66
C MET A 36 -31.58 -13.83 -6.54
N GLY A 37 -31.08 -14.15 -5.34
CA GLY A 37 -30.25 -15.32 -5.06
C GLY A 37 -30.57 -15.96 -3.72
N GLY A 38 -29.57 -16.54 -3.08
CA GLY A 38 -29.69 -17.17 -1.76
C GLY A 38 -29.03 -16.35 -0.65
N PHE A 39 -29.53 -16.49 0.58
CA PHE A 39 -28.89 -15.96 1.78
C PHE A 39 -28.97 -16.99 2.91
N SER A 40 -27.80 -17.40 3.40
CA SER A 40 -27.69 -18.34 4.51
C SER A 40 -26.61 -17.89 5.49
N LYS A 41 -26.67 -18.43 6.71
CA LYS A 41 -25.60 -18.30 7.70
C LYS A 41 -24.61 -19.43 7.47
N ALA A 42 -23.32 -19.12 7.54
CA ALA A 42 -22.25 -20.11 7.62
C ALA A 42 -21.65 -20.06 9.03
N LEU A 43 -21.16 -21.20 9.51
CA LEU A 43 -20.33 -21.24 10.71
C LEU A 43 -18.92 -20.80 10.33
N PRO A 44 -18.27 -19.93 11.13
CA PRO A 44 -16.87 -19.60 10.94
C PRO A 44 -15.98 -20.79 11.33
N ALA A 45 -14.73 -20.76 10.88
CA ALA A 45 -13.67 -21.52 11.52
C ALA A 45 -13.50 -21.08 12.98
N VAL A 46 -13.09 -22.00 13.85
CA VAL A 46 -12.82 -21.75 15.26
C VAL A 46 -11.30 -21.82 15.48
N PRO A 47 -10.67 -20.80 16.10
CA PRO A 47 -11.28 -19.55 16.59
C PRO A 47 -11.73 -18.62 15.44
N ALA A 48 -12.76 -17.81 15.72
CA ALA A 48 -13.37 -16.92 14.73
C ALA A 48 -12.53 -15.64 14.51
N GLN A 49 -11.26 -15.79 14.16
CA GLN A 49 -10.38 -14.67 13.81
C GLN A 49 -10.17 -14.59 12.28
N THR A 50 -9.59 -13.46 11.88
CA THR A 50 -9.34 -13.07 10.48
C THR A 50 -8.46 -14.09 9.72
N PRO A 51 -7.24 -14.45 10.15
CA PRO A 51 -6.34 -15.26 9.33
C PRO A 51 -6.88 -16.66 9.03
N GLU A 52 -7.51 -17.31 10.00
CA GLU A 52 -8.09 -18.65 9.89
C GLU A 52 -9.29 -18.64 8.96
N ASN A 53 -10.23 -17.71 9.17
CA ASN A 53 -11.47 -17.69 8.40
C ASN A 53 -11.22 -17.29 6.94
N TRP A 54 -10.34 -16.31 6.68
CA TRP A 54 -9.97 -15.98 5.30
C TRP A 54 -9.24 -17.13 4.61
N THR A 55 -8.38 -17.86 5.33
CA THR A 55 -7.68 -19.03 4.77
C THR A 55 -8.64 -20.19 4.53
N THR A 56 -9.59 -20.44 5.43
CA THR A 56 -10.67 -21.40 5.24
C THR A 56 -11.52 -21.04 4.00
N ILE A 57 -11.88 -19.77 3.81
CA ILE A 57 -12.61 -19.32 2.61
C ILE A 57 -11.76 -19.53 1.35
N ALA A 58 -10.46 -19.22 1.41
CA ALA A 58 -9.58 -19.25 0.26
C ALA A 58 -9.23 -20.68 -0.20
N THR A 59 -9.20 -21.64 0.71
CA THR A 59 -8.76 -23.03 0.46
C THR A 59 -9.91 -24.04 0.49
N GLY A 60 -11.02 -23.71 1.15
CA GLY A 60 -12.11 -24.66 1.46
C GLY A 60 -11.72 -25.69 2.53
N ALA A 61 -10.56 -25.58 3.14
CA ALA A 61 -10.06 -26.48 4.16
C ALA A 61 -10.22 -25.89 5.57
N TRP A 62 -10.18 -26.73 6.62
CA TRP A 62 -10.20 -26.28 8.01
C TRP A 62 -8.80 -25.88 8.51
N PRO A 63 -8.68 -25.13 9.62
CA PRO A 63 -7.39 -24.72 10.21
C PRO A 63 -6.39 -25.86 10.41
N GLY A 64 -6.86 -27.04 10.82
CA GLY A 64 -5.99 -28.21 10.98
C GLY A 64 -5.35 -28.70 9.67
N THR A 65 -5.96 -28.41 8.52
CA THR A 65 -5.44 -28.79 7.19
C THR A 65 -4.59 -27.68 6.58
N HIS A 66 -5.08 -26.44 6.55
CA HIS A 66 -4.32 -25.33 5.96
C HIS A 66 -3.23 -24.77 6.88
N GLY A 67 -3.23 -25.13 8.17
CA GLY A 67 -2.17 -24.82 9.14
C GLY A 67 -2.22 -23.40 9.72
N ILE A 68 -3.22 -22.60 9.36
CA ILE A 68 -3.39 -21.22 9.85
C ILE A 68 -4.49 -21.23 10.91
N ALA A 69 -4.11 -21.09 12.19
CA ALA A 69 -5.02 -21.33 13.30
C ALA A 69 -5.16 -20.17 14.30
N VAL A 70 -4.26 -19.18 14.25
CA VAL A 70 -4.24 -17.97 15.09
C VAL A 70 -3.51 -16.85 14.37
N TRP A 71 -3.60 -15.65 14.91
CA TRP A 71 -2.62 -14.61 14.62
C TRP A 71 -1.22 -15.04 15.05
N GLY A 72 -0.35 -15.18 14.06
CA GLY A 72 1.06 -15.52 14.19
C GLY A 72 1.34 -17.01 14.14
N ARG A 73 2.63 -17.35 14.25
CA ARG A 73 3.09 -18.72 14.45
C ARG A 73 4.03 -18.81 15.64
N HIS A 74 4.11 -20.01 16.19
CA HIS A 74 5.10 -20.42 17.19
C HIS A 74 5.71 -21.71 16.66
N ASP A 75 7.03 -21.73 16.48
CA ASP A 75 7.70 -22.89 15.95
C ASP A 75 8.20 -23.85 17.03
N PRO A 76 8.20 -25.17 16.75
CA PRO A 76 8.82 -26.14 17.63
C PRO A 76 10.29 -25.76 17.93
N GLY A 77 10.61 -25.69 19.22
CA GLY A 77 11.96 -25.34 19.71
C GLY A 77 12.13 -23.88 20.13
N GLU A 78 11.15 -23.02 19.85
CA GLU A 78 11.19 -21.63 20.28
C GLU A 78 10.74 -21.46 21.74
N THR A 79 11.18 -20.36 22.36
CA THR A 79 10.75 -20.01 23.72
C THR A 79 9.26 -19.65 23.72
N ILE A 80 8.56 -19.83 24.86
CA ILE A 80 7.12 -19.51 24.95
C ILE A 80 6.77 -18.05 24.65
N THR A 81 7.75 -17.15 24.73
CA THR A 81 7.61 -15.72 24.45
C THR A 81 7.85 -15.37 22.99
N GLU A 82 8.50 -16.24 22.23
CA GLU A 82 8.76 -16.03 20.80
C GLU A 82 7.44 -16.05 20.02
N LYS A 83 7.23 -15.12 19.10
CA LYS A 83 5.97 -15.07 18.31
C LYS A 83 6.22 -14.40 16.97
N HIS A 84 5.81 -15.08 15.90
CA HIS A 84 5.85 -14.51 14.55
C HIS A 84 4.47 -14.00 14.14
N GLY A 85 3.98 -12.97 14.83
CA GLY A 85 2.62 -12.41 14.68
C GLY A 85 2.28 -11.97 13.25
N ASP A 86 3.29 -11.53 12.52
CA ASP A 86 3.13 -10.76 11.28
C ASP A 86 2.94 -11.63 10.04
N GLU A 87 3.10 -12.95 10.18
CA GLU A 87 3.13 -13.91 9.06
C GLU A 87 1.81 -14.64 8.83
N ALA A 88 0.82 -14.45 9.71
CA ALA A 88 -0.37 -15.31 9.86
C ALA A 88 -1.20 -15.55 8.58
N MET A 89 -1.09 -14.70 7.57
CA MET A 89 -1.86 -14.79 6.32
C MET A 89 -1.00 -15.18 5.11
N SER A 90 0.29 -15.46 5.32
CA SER A 90 1.26 -15.65 4.25
C SER A 90 1.01 -16.96 3.54
N SER A 91 1.15 -16.95 2.22
CA SER A 91 1.09 -18.18 1.44
C SER A 91 2.22 -19.16 1.76
N ASN A 92 3.35 -18.67 2.29
CA ASN A 92 4.46 -19.53 2.73
C ASN A 92 4.08 -20.43 3.91
N LEU A 93 3.07 -20.05 4.71
CA LEU A 93 2.62 -20.82 5.87
C LEU A 93 1.45 -21.76 5.54
N CYS A 94 0.72 -21.48 4.47
CA CYS A 94 -0.48 -22.25 4.13
C CYS A 94 -0.10 -23.62 3.57
N LYS A 95 -0.67 -24.67 4.15
CA LYS A 95 -0.41 -26.07 3.78
C LYS A 95 -1.46 -26.67 2.83
N ALA A 96 -2.46 -25.87 2.44
CA ALA A 96 -3.55 -26.30 1.57
C ALA A 96 -3.55 -25.50 0.27
N GLU A 97 -4.05 -26.13 -0.79
CA GLU A 97 -4.23 -25.45 -2.08
C GLU A 97 -5.27 -24.33 -1.98
N TYR A 98 -4.94 -23.17 -2.52
CA TYR A 98 -5.87 -22.07 -2.69
C TYR A 98 -6.74 -22.24 -3.93
N PHE A 99 -7.98 -21.77 -3.86
CA PHE A 99 -8.91 -21.81 -4.99
C PHE A 99 -8.35 -21.17 -6.27
N TRP A 100 -7.53 -20.12 -6.15
CA TRP A 100 -6.92 -19.47 -7.31
C TRP A 100 -5.79 -20.28 -7.94
N GLU A 101 -5.16 -21.20 -7.22
CA GLU A 101 -4.19 -22.14 -7.79
C GLU A 101 -4.89 -23.18 -8.64
N ALA A 102 -5.98 -23.74 -8.14
CA ALA A 102 -6.86 -24.61 -8.91
C ALA A 102 -7.38 -23.91 -10.18
N ALA A 103 -7.80 -22.64 -10.07
CA ALA A 103 -8.22 -21.83 -11.21
C ALA A 103 -7.07 -21.58 -12.20
N ALA A 104 -5.86 -21.28 -11.70
CA ALA A 104 -4.68 -21.04 -12.52
C ALA A 104 -4.25 -22.28 -13.31
N ARG A 105 -4.36 -23.48 -12.72
CA ARG A 105 -4.11 -24.77 -13.40
C ARG A 105 -5.08 -25.01 -14.55
N GLN A 106 -6.28 -24.46 -14.48
CA GLN A 106 -7.26 -24.42 -15.58
C GLN A 106 -7.07 -23.22 -16.53
N GLY A 107 -5.92 -22.55 -16.46
CA GLY A 107 -5.60 -21.42 -17.33
C GLY A 107 -6.27 -20.10 -16.95
N ARG A 108 -7.07 -20.03 -15.88
CA ARG A 108 -7.80 -18.82 -15.47
C ARG A 108 -6.89 -17.83 -14.75
N LYS A 109 -7.19 -16.53 -14.91
CA LYS A 109 -6.51 -15.45 -14.19
C LYS A 109 -7.35 -15.02 -13.00
N THR A 110 -6.71 -14.73 -11.88
CA THR A 110 -7.36 -14.27 -10.65
C THR A 110 -6.73 -12.95 -10.21
N VAL A 111 -7.58 -12.02 -9.77
CA VAL A 111 -7.16 -10.78 -9.10
C VAL A 111 -7.62 -10.86 -7.67
N LEU A 112 -6.69 -10.70 -6.75
CA LEU A 112 -6.93 -10.70 -5.31
C LEU A 112 -6.76 -9.26 -4.84
N PHE A 113 -7.83 -8.64 -4.36
CA PHE A 113 -7.81 -7.25 -3.90
C PHE A 113 -7.99 -7.21 -2.39
N ASN A 114 -7.00 -6.70 -1.66
CA ASN A 114 -6.98 -6.69 -0.20
C ASN A 114 -7.29 -8.07 0.41
N PHE A 115 -6.59 -9.09 -0.07
CA PHE A 115 -6.88 -10.49 0.25
C PHE A 115 -5.60 -11.26 0.59
N ILE A 116 -5.76 -12.31 1.40
CA ILE A 116 -4.66 -13.13 1.93
C ILE A 116 -3.88 -13.90 0.86
N GLY A 117 -2.80 -14.58 1.28
CA GLY A 117 -2.06 -15.52 0.44
C GLY A 117 -0.94 -14.88 -0.36
N TYR A 118 -0.24 -13.90 0.21
CA TYR A 118 0.98 -13.32 -0.36
C TYR A 118 2.23 -14.03 0.21
N PRO A 119 3.30 -14.24 -0.59
CA PRO A 119 3.49 -13.89 -2.00
C PRO A 119 2.61 -14.66 -2.99
N PRO A 120 2.42 -14.18 -4.23
CA PRO A 120 1.56 -14.85 -5.21
C PRO A 120 2.03 -16.28 -5.47
N THR A 121 1.13 -17.24 -5.34
CA THR A 121 1.46 -18.67 -5.53
C THR A 121 1.40 -19.13 -6.99
N SER A 122 1.02 -18.25 -7.92
CA SER A 122 0.99 -18.54 -9.35
C SER A 122 1.15 -17.29 -10.21
N LYS A 123 1.80 -17.43 -11.38
CA LYS A 123 1.97 -16.35 -12.38
C LYS A 123 0.65 -15.81 -12.95
N LYS A 124 -0.46 -16.51 -12.74
CA LYS A 124 -1.80 -16.10 -13.17
C LYS A 124 -2.59 -15.35 -12.08
N VAL A 125 -1.98 -15.16 -10.91
CA VAL A 125 -2.57 -14.47 -9.77
C VAL A 125 -1.94 -13.09 -9.65
N ILE A 126 -2.78 -12.07 -9.60
CA ILE A 126 -2.38 -10.68 -9.39
C ILE A 126 -2.88 -10.29 -8.00
N HIS A 127 -1.96 -10.05 -7.08
CA HIS A 127 -2.30 -9.39 -5.82
C HIS A 127 -2.31 -7.88 -6.04
N VAL A 128 -3.41 -7.26 -5.66
CA VAL A 128 -3.58 -5.82 -5.63
C VAL A 128 -3.89 -5.49 -4.17
N ASP A 129 -2.89 -4.95 -3.48
CA ASP A 129 -3.08 -4.34 -2.16
C ASP A 129 -3.34 -5.34 -0.99
N TRP A 130 -3.05 -4.87 0.24
CA TRP A 130 -3.16 -5.44 1.60
C TRP A 130 -2.47 -6.79 1.94
N PHE A 131 -1.32 -6.73 2.63
CA PHE A 131 -0.80 -7.86 3.42
C PHE A 131 -0.06 -7.34 4.68
N PHE A 132 -0.83 -7.01 5.74
CA PHE A 132 -0.39 -6.82 7.16
C PHE A 132 -1.35 -5.88 7.96
N MET A 133 -1.03 -4.59 8.17
CA MET A 133 -1.83 -3.58 8.91
C MET A 133 -2.12 -2.30 8.11
N PRO A 134 -3.32 -1.68 8.17
CA PRO A 134 -3.72 -0.53 7.33
C PRO A 134 -2.60 0.48 7.05
N GLY A 135 -2.22 0.64 5.77
CA GLY A 135 -1.08 1.44 5.32
C GLY A 135 0.33 0.88 5.57
N ALA A 136 0.53 -0.43 5.71
CA ALA A 136 1.83 -1.11 5.86
C ALA A 136 1.83 -2.49 5.19
N TYR A 137 2.98 -2.94 4.66
CA TYR A 137 3.15 -4.30 4.14
C TYR A 137 4.28 -5.04 4.85
N TYR A 138 4.13 -6.35 5.05
CA TYR A 138 5.15 -7.20 5.67
C TYR A 138 6.50 -7.16 4.94
N PHE A 139 6.48 -7.07 3.61
CA PHE A 139 7.67 -6.99 2.74
C PHE A 139 7.95 -5.57 2.26
N GLU A 140 7.33 -4.56 2.88
CA GLU A 140 7.57 -3.16 2.55
C GLU A 140 8.98 -2.77 2.98
N ILE A 141 9.82 -2.41 2.00
CA ILE A 141 11.16 -1.87 2.26
C ILE A 141 11.05 -0.49 2.91
N ALA A 142 10.24 0.39 2.34
CA ALA A 142 10.02 1.76 2.80
C ALA A 142 8.54 2.13 2.67
N ARG A 143 8.00 2.80 3.69
CA ARG A 143 6.60 3.26 3.70
C ARG A 143 6.32 4.30 2.63
N ALA A 144 5.08 4.33 2.18
CA ALA A 144 4.56 5.47 1.44
C ALA A 144 4.50 6.71 2.35
N VAL A 145 5.06 7.83 1.88
CA VAL A 145 5.17 9.08 2.62
C VAL A 145 4.68 10.24 1.76
N SER A 146 3.91 11.14 2.35
CA SER A 146 3.57 12.42 1.74
C SER A 146 4.50 13.52 2.24
N TYR A 147 5.31 14.08 1.35
CA TYR A 147 6.19 15.22 1.60
C TYR A 147 5.44 16.52 1.33
N ALA A 148 5.25 17.37 2.34
CA ALA A 148 4.47 18.59 2.20
C ALA A 148 5.03 19.76 3.01
N ASN A 149 4.92 20.99 2.49
CA ASN A 149 5.31 22.21 3.21
C ASN A 149 4.15 22.84 4.00
N PHE A 150 3.02 22.16 4.08
CA PHE A 150 1.84 22.58 4.83
C PHE A 150 1.17 21.36 5.46
N MET A 151 0.38 21.59 6.50
CA MET A 151 -0.50 20.55 7.05
C MET A 151 -1.83 20.59 6.30
N PRO A 152 -2.24 19.51 5.60
CA PRO A 152 -3.54 19.48 4.94
C PRO A 152 -4.65 19.49 5.99
N GLU A 153 -5.69 20.28 5.72
CA GLU A 153 -6.93 20.21 6.50
C GLU A 153 -7.53 18.82 6.33
N SER A 154 -7.70 18.10 7.44
CA SER A 154 -8.34 16.79 7.45
C SER A 154 -9.71 16.90 8.13
N PRO A 155 -10.81 16.44 7.51
CA PRO A 155 -12.12 16.37 8.16
C PRO A 155 -12.16 15.32 9.29
N PHE A 156 -11.12 14.50 9.40
CA PHE A 156 -10.90 13.55 10.48
C PHE A 156 -9.64 13.97 11.22
N ASP A 157 -9.70 14.21 12.52
CA ASP A 157 -8.49 14.43 13.32
C ASP A 157 -7.69 13.12 13.34
N PRO A 158 -6.64 12.97 12.51
CA PRO A 158 -5.94 11.72 12.44
C PRO A 158 -5.12 11.63 13.73
N SER A 159 -5.21 10.51 14.46
CA SER A 159 -4.44 10.34 15.69
C SER A 159 -2.98 10.78 15.47
N PRO A 160 -2.36 11.60 16.34
CA PRO A 160 -1.06 12.23 16.08
C PRO A 160 0.05 11.28 15.61
N GLY A 161 0.00 10.01 16.02
CA GLY A 161 0.95 8.97 15.61
C GLY A 161 0.86 8.53 14.15
N VAL A 162 -0.30 8.65 13.51
CA VAL A 162 -0.51 8.25 12.09
C VAL A 162 -0.01 9.33 11.13
N VAL A 163 -0.26 10.60 11.46
CA VAL A 163 0.25 11.76 10.69
C VAL A 163 1.77 11.76 10.69
N LYS A 164 2.38 11.58 11.86
CA LYS A 164 3.84 11.64 12.03
C LYS A 164 4.60 10.54 11.25
N LYS A 165 3.96 9.41 10.94
CA LYS A 165 4.57 8.27 10.22
C LYS A 165 4.36 8.30 8.71
N SER A 166 3.39 9.07 8.21
CA SER A 166 2.95 9.03 6.81
C SER A 166 3.10 10.38 6.11
N MET A 167 3.53 11.41 6.85
CA MET A 167 3.79 12.74 6.34
C MET A 167 5.15 13.24 6.82
N SER A 168 5.92 13.83 5.91
CA SER A 168 7.17 14.51 6.21
C SER A 168 7.06 15.96 5.82
N HIS A 169 7.42 16.86 6.74
CA HIS A 169 7.48 18.28 6.42
C HIS A 169 8.67 18.56 5.49
N VAL A 170 8.47 19.42 4.51
CA VAL A 170 9.52 19.86 3.60
C VAL A 170 9.51 21.37 3.51
N GLU A 171 10.68 21.97 3.65
CA GLU A 171 10.87 23.40 3.46
C GLU A 171 11.66 23.65 2.17
N PHE A 172 11.27 24.70 1.46
CA PHE A 172 11.93 25.11 0.23
C PHE A 172 12.80 26.34 0.47
N GLU A 173 14.02 26.30 -0.03
CA GLU A 173 14.93 27.44 -0.06
C GLU A 173 15.36 27.76 -1.49
N ARG A 174 16.04 28.90 -1.72
CA ARG A 174 16.59 29.23 -3.04
C ARG A 174 17.60 28.15 -3.46
N ALA A 175 17.49 27.66 -4.68
CA ALA A 175 18.36 26.59 -5.18
C ALA A 175 19.84 27.01 -5.21
N LYS A 176 20.71 26.23 -4.56
CA LYS A 176 22.15 26.50 -4.47
C LYS A 176 22.98 25.28 -4.88
N GLY A 177 24.10 25.53 -5.55
CA GLY A 177 25.08 24.49 -5.88
C GLY A 177 24.65 23.52 -6.98
N TRP A 178 23.59 23.84 -7.73
CA TRP A 178 23.17 23.04 -8.88
C TRP A 178 23.98 23.34 -10.13
N ARG A 179 24.33 22.28 -10.87
CA ARG A 179 24.87 22.41 -12.23
C ARG A 179 23.74 22.40 -13.26
N ASN A 180 23.96 23.10 -14.37
CA ASN A 180 23.08 23.13 -15.55
C ASN A 180 21.64 23.60 -15.26
N LEU A 181 21.44 24.47 -14.27
CA LEU A 181 20.12 25.00 -13.97
C LEU A 181 19.51 25.71 -15.17
N PRO A 182 18.23 25.45 -15.49
CA PRO A 182 17.54 26.17 -16.53
C PRO A 182 17.32 27.63 -16.08
N LYS A 183 17.45 28.57 -17.02
CA LYS A 183 17.02 29.95 -16.78
C LYS A 183 15.51 29.99 -16.69
N GLY A 184 14.98 30.62 -15.65
CA GLY A 184 13.54 30.70 -15.40
C GLY A 184 13.19 31.82 -14.44
N GLU A 185 11.91 32.17 -14.43
CA GLU A 185 11.31 33.12 -13.48
C GLU A 185 9.99 32.52 -12.96
N PRO A 186 9.82 32.34 -11.64
CA PRO A 186 10.68 32.81 -10.55
C PRO A 186 11.98 32.01 -10.43
N GLU A 187 12.88 32.47 -9.56
CA GLU A 187 14.09 31.72 -9.24
C GLU A 187 13.75 30.31 -8.74
N PRO A 188 14.49 29.27 -9.17
CA PRO A 188 14.24 27.91 -8.71
C PRO A 188 14.38 27.79 -7.19
N LEU A 189 13.45 27.03 -6.58
CA LEU A 189 13.55 26.62 -5.18
C LEU A 189 13.96 25.16 -5.08
N GLU A 190 14.70 24.81 -4.05
CA GLU A 190 15.08 23.43 -3.78
C GLU A 190 14.63 22.95 -2.41
N ALA A 191 14.46 21.64 -2.30
CA ALA A 191 14.33 20.95 -1.03
C ALA A 191 14.98 19.57 -1.08
N ARG A 192 15.25 19.00 0.08
CA ARG A 192 15.75 17.63 0.23
C ARG A 192 14.67 16.76 0.85
N ILE A 193 14.47 15.57 0.30
CA ILE A 193 13.63 14.53 0.90
C ILE A 193 14.43 13.25 1.06
N GLU A 194 13.96 12.39 1.96
CA GLU A 194 14.55 11.09 2.22
C GLU A 194 13.47 10.02 2.18
N VAL A 195 13.73 8.97 1.41
CA VAL A 195 12.97 7.72 1.49
C VAL A 195 13.74 6.79 2.40
N ALA A 196 13.27 6.68 3.64
CA ALA A 196 13.88 5.84 4.67
C ALA A 196 13.26 4.44 4.63
N PRO A 197 14.07 3.38 4.75
CA PRO A 197 13.55 2.04 4.95
C PRO A 197 12.85 1.91 6.30
N ASN A 198 11.98 0.91 6.44
CA ASN A 198 11.26 0.61 7.67
C ASN A 198 12.20 0.09 8.78
N THR A 199 13.31 -0.54 8.39
CA THR A 199 14.37 -1.05 9.24
C THR A 199 15.73 -0.68 8.65
N GLY A 200 16.73 -0.46 9.51
CA GLY A 200 18.04 0.06 9.13
C GLY A 200 18.11 1.59 9.09
N ASP A 201 19.32 2.12 8.90
CA ASP A 201 19.62 3.55 9.08
C ASP A 201 19.91 4.29 7.75
N GLU A 202 20.06 3.57 6.63
CA GLU A 202 20.45 4.15 5.34
C GLU A 202 19.24 4.59 4.49
N SER A 203 19.05 5.91 4.38
CA SER A 203 18.00 6.53 3.57
C SER A 203 18.45 6.86 2.14
N ILE A 204 17.50 6.82 1.20
CA ILE A 204 17.70 7.27 -0.18
C ILE A 204 17.32 8.76 -0.29
N THR A 205 18.32 9.63 -0.47
CA THR A 205 18.11 11.08 -0.62
C THR A 205 17.68 11.52 -2.03
N TYR A 206 16.61 12.31 -2.15
CA TYR A 206 16.27 13.01 -3.38
C TYR A 206 16.31 14.53 -3.18
N TYR A 207 16.70 15.23 -4.23
CA TYR A 207 16.59 16.67 -4.34
C TYR A 207 15.39 17.02 -5.20
N LEU A 208 14.56 17.89 -4.67
CA LEU A 208 13.41 18.48 -5.35
C LEU A 208 13.82 19.86 -5.85
N LEU A 209 13.39 20.22 -7.06
CA LEU A 209 13.65 21.52 -7.66
C LEU A 209 12.34 22.06 -8.25
N LEU A 210 11.79 23.11 -7.63
CA LEU A 210 10.62 23.80 -8.15
C LEU A 210 11.03 24.76 -9.25
N LEU A 211 10.39 24.61 -10.40
CA LEU A 211 10.63 25.41 -11.59
C LEU A 211 9.35 26.13 -11.99
N GLY A 212 9.54 27.29 -12.59
CA GLY A 212 8.42 28.13 -12.98
C GLY A 212 8.68 28.96 -14.22
N ARG A 213 7.62 29.60 -14.68
CA ARG A 213 7.61 30.48 -15.84
C ARG A 213 6.59 31.58 -15.63
N SER A 214 6.96 32.82 -15.96
CA SER A 214 6.10 34.01 -15.80
C SER A 214 5.72 34.25 -14.33
N GLY A 215 6.70 34.16 -13.43
CA GLY A 215 6.52 34.45 -12.01
C GLY A 215 5.70 33.41 -11.23
N LYS A 216 5.41 32.25 -11.83
CA LYS A 216 4.65 31.16 -11.20
C LYS A 216 5.38 29.84 -11.29
N TYR A 217 5.51 29.12 -10.17
CA TYR A 217 5.95 27.73 -10.13
C TYR A 217 4.92 26.83 -10.81
N LYS A 218 5.41 25.85 -11.58
CA LYS A 218 4.56 24.97 -12.41
C LYS A 218 4.97 23.50 -12.34
N THR A 219 6.24 23.23 -12.10
CA THR A 219 6.79 21.88 -12.11
C THR A 219 7.72 21.63 -10.93
N CYS A 220 7.88 20.35 -10.59
CA CYS A 220 8.88 19.88 -9.64
C CYS A 220 9.76 18.85 -10.35
N ALA A 221 11.04 19.14 -10.50
CA ALA A 221 12.03 18.19 -10.95
C ALA A 221 12.60 17.40 -9.76
N ILE A 222 12.81 16.10 -9.95
CA ILE A 222 13.31 15.18 -8.93
C ILE A 222 14.65 14.63 -9.41
N SER A 223 15.67 14.67 -8.56
CA SER A 223 17.02 14.21 -8.89
C SER A 223 17.71 13.53 -7.70
N ARG A 224 18.68 12.65 -7.97
CA ARG A 224 19.58 12.07 -6.95
C ARG A 224 20.78 12.96 -6.64
N ILE A 225 21.09 13.90 -7.53
CA ILE A 225 22.22 14.82 -7.41
C ILE A 225 21.81 16.23 -7.84
N LYS A 226 22.53 17.26 -7.37
CA LYS A 226 22.32 18.66 -7.78
C LYS A 226 22.88 18.97 -9.18
N ASP A 227 22.36 18.29 -10.18
CA ASP A 227 22.67 18.50 -11.61
C ASP A 227 21.40 18.36 -12.44
N TYR A 228 20.90 19.46 -12.99
CA TYR A 228 19.61 19.45 -13.69
C TYR A 228 19.67 18.62 -14.98
N SER A 229 20.85 18.47 -15.60
CA SER A 229 21.00 17.59 -16.78
C SER A 229 20.83 16.10 -16.47
N LYS A 230 20.79 15.74 -15.17
CA LYS A 230 20.69 14.38 -14.66
C LYS A 230 19.42 14.14 -13.84
N ILE A 231 18.42 15.02 -13.96
CA ILE A 231 17.13 14.80 -13.30
C ILE A 231 16.51 13.47 -13.73
N LEU A 232 15.79 12.84 -12.81
CA LEU A 232 15.06 11.62 -13.08
C LEU A 232 13.75 11.91 -13.82
N ILE A 233 13.07 12.98 -13.41
CA ILE A 233 11.78 13.38 -13.97
C ILE A 233 11.46 14.82 -13.59
N GLU A 234 10.66 15.49 -14.43
CA GLU A 234 10.00 16.75 -14.10
C GLU A 234 8.48 16.54 -14.14
N LEU A 235 7.81 16.81 -13.02
CA LEU A 235 6.38 16.54 -12.83
C LEU A 235 5.56 17.83 -12.78
N LYS A 236 4.36 17.79 -13.36
CA LYS A 236 3.27 18.76 -13.13
C LYS A 236 2.27 18.21 -12.10
N PRO A 237 1.51 19.08 -11.41
CA PRO A 237 0.45 18.63 -10.51
C PRO A 237 -0.48 17.60 -11.15
N GLY A 238 -0.77 16.53 -10.42
CA GLY A 238 -1.55 15.37 -10.86
C GLY A 238 -0.73 14.25 -11.54
N GLN A 239 0.50 14.51 -11.97
CA GLN A 239 1.31 13.52 -12.69
C GLN A 239 2.05 12.56 -11.76
N TRP A 240 2.14 11.31 -12.21
CA TRP A 240 3.01 10.28 -11.64
C TRP A 240 4.31 10.19 -12.42
N SER A 241 5.42 9.93 -11.73
CA SER A 241 6.65 9.48 -12.35
C SER A 241 6.52 8.04 -12.86
N PRO A 242 7.43 7.59 -13.74
CA PRO A 242 7.67 6.16 -13.91
C PRO A 242 8.13 5.53 -12.58
N TRP A 243 8.14 4.20 -12.53
CA TRP A 243 8.79 3.47 -11.45
C TRP A 243 10.31 3.56 -11.61
N PHE A 244 10.99 3.94 -10.53
CA PHE A 244 12.44 3.89 -10.39
C PHE A 244 12.82 2.67 -9.56
N LYS A 245 14.00 2.12 -9.83
CA LYS A 245 14.60 1.08 -9.00
C LYS A 245 15.65 1.71 -8.11
N GLU A 246 15.58 1.42 -6.82
CA GLU A 246 16.59 1.81 -5.84
C GLU A 246 17.11 0.56 -5.13
N VAL A 247 18.32 0.67 -4.61
CA VAL A 247 18.95 -0.37 -3.80
C VAL A 247 19.10 0.17 -2.39
N PHE A 248 18.48 -0.52 -1.43
CA PHE A 248 18.53 -0.23 -0.01
C PHE A 248 19.51 -1.20 0.65
N THR A 249 20.23 -0.73 1.66
CA THR A 249 21.02 -1.57 2.55
C THR A 249 20.22 -1.77 3.85
N ILE A 250 19.80 -2.99 4.12
CA ILE A 250 19.05 -3.36 5.34
C ILE A 250 19.74 -4.56 5.96
N ASP A 251 20.17 -4.43 7.22
CA ASP A 251 20.89 -5.48 7.96
C ASP A 251 22.08 -6.05 7.17
N ASP A 252 22.92 -5.16 6.61
CA ASP A 252 24.05 -5.47 5.72
C ASP A 252 23.70 -6.21 4.41
N GLN A 253 22.41 -6.34 4.09
CA GLN A 253 21.93 -6.96 2.86
C GLN A 253 21.41 -5.91 1.87
N ARG A 254 21.79 -6.07 0.60
CA ARG A 254 21.27 -5.26 -0.50
C ARG A 254 19.88 -5.75 -0.89
N ARG A 255 18.90 -4.87 -0.84
CA ARG A 255 17.50 -5.13 -1.24
C ARG A 255 17.11 -4.16 -2.36
N GLU A 256 16.65 -4.69 -3.48
CA GLU A 256 16.11 -3.87 -4.57
C GLU A 256 14.64 -3.55 -4.31
N GLY A 257 14.29 -2.27 -4.35
CA GLY A 257 12.93 -1.77 -4.21
C GLY A 257 12.54 -0.87 -5.37
N THR A 258 11.25 -0.72 -5.62
CA THR A 258 10.73 0.24 -6.61
C THR A 258 10.04 1.41 -5.94
N ILE A 259 10.35 2.61 -6.38
CA ILE A 259 9.77 3.86 -5.88
C ILE A 259 9.13 4.61 -7.05
N ARG A 260 8.07 5.35 -6.79
CA ARG A 260 7.54 6.34 -7.72
C ARG A 260 6.99 7.53 -6.95
N PHE A 261 6.90 8.66 -7.62
CA PHE A 261 6.41 9.90 -7.04
C PHE A 261 5.17 10.40 -7.76
N LYS A 262 4.27 11.08 -7.06
CA LYS A 262 3.19 11.88 -7.60
C LYS A 262 3.32 13.31 -7.11
N LEU A 263 3.41 14.27 -8.02
CA LEU A 263 3.20 15.65 -7.63
C LEU A 263 1.69 15.84 -7.42
N VAL A 264 1.25 15.81 -6.16
CA VAL A 264 -0.17 15.97 -5.82
C VAL A 264 -0.58 17.42 -6.01
N GLU A 265 0.25 18.34 -5.52
CA GLU A 265 -0.11 19.76 -5.41
C GLU A 265 1.14 20.64 -5.51
N LEU A 266 1.03 21.74 -6.26
CA LEU A 266 2.00 22.83 -6.31
C LEU A 266 1.23 24.13 -6.62
N SER A 267 1.20 25.05 -5.66
CA SER A 267 0.62 26.38 -5.88
C SER A 267 1.58 27.27 -6.68
N PRO A 268 1.05 28.28 -7.41
CA PRO A 268 1.87 29.19 -8.22
C PRO A 268 2.98 29.92 -7.46
N ASP A 269 2.80 30.15 -6.17
CA ASP A 269 3.72 30.84 -5.25
C ASP A 269 4.57 29.87 -4.40
N ALA A 270 4.44 28.56 -4.63
CA ALA A 270 5.03 27.49 -3.83
C ALA A 270 4.62 27.46 -2.34
N ALA A 271 3.63 28.25 -1.92
CA ALA A 271 3.11 28.20 -0.55
C ALA A 271 2.46 26.85 -0.19
N ARG A 272 2.00 26.10 -1.21
CA ARG A 272 1.46 24.75 -1.05
C ARG A 272 2.16 23.80 -2.00
N PHE A 273 2.85 22.83 -1.44
CA PHE A 273 3.53 21.75 -2.13
C PHE A 273 3.17 20.43 -1.46
N ARG A 274 2.86 19.42 -2.26
CA ARG A 274 2.69 18.05 -1.78
C ARG A 274 3.13 17.05 -2.83
N LEU A 275 4.12 16.24 -2.46
CA LEU A 275 4.60 15.09 -3.20
C LEU A 275 4.24 13.83 -2.43
N TYR A 276 3.77 12.81 -3.13
CA TYR A 276 3.54 11.47 -2.60
C TYR A 276 4.50 10.49 -3.25
#